data_AF-A0A355IL16-F1
#
_entry.id   AF-A0A355IL16-F1
#
_cell.length_a   1.000
_cell.length_b   1.000
_cell.length_c   1.000
_cell.angle_alpha   90.00
_cell.angle_beta   90.00
_cell.angle_gamma   90.00
#
_symmetry.space_group_name_H-M   'P 1'
#
loop_
_entity.id
_entity.type
_entity.pdbx_description
1 polymer ?
#
loop_
_entity_poly.entity_id
_entity_poly.type
_entity_poly.pdbx_seq_one_letter_code
_entity_poly.pdbx_strand_id
1 'polypeptide(L)'
;EKDKALERRFQLVHVDEPDEASTVSILRGLKERYENHHKVRIKDEAILAAVELSSRYIADRFLPDKAIDLMDEAAARLRLEVDSVPEELDKIERSIMQLEIEREAIKRENDTNKLGILNEEIANLKETGNTLRAKWKDEKDVINTIQQGKIELENLKFEAEKAEREGDYGKVAEIRYGRVKEVQAGIDKAKETLHTIQGDEPLIKEEVDSQDIADVVSRWTGIPVSKMLQTEKDKLLHLEEELHKRVIGQDEAIAAVSDAIRRSRAGLNDPKRPIGSFIFLGTTGLGKTELAKALADYLFDDENRLTRIDMSEYQEKFSVTRLIGSPPGYVGYDEGGQLTEAIRHKPYSVVLFDEIEKAHPDVFNVLLQVLDDGRLTDNKGRVVNFKNTLIIMTSNIGSNLIREQFEHLTAQNREAVMEKTRETVFELLKQSIRPEFLNRIDELIMFTPLNPAEIRQIVQLQLGTLSGRLHGDGVKLEVSEKAIDWLAEAGFDPQFGARPIKRAIQRHLLNELSKALIGTPLHTGQVIYVEAGAEGLSFRIAD
;
A
#
# COMPACT_ATOMS: atom_id res chain seq x y z
N GLU A 1 13.23 22.50 -25.79
CA GLU A 1 13.29 22.76 -27.24
C GLU A 1 14.64 23.42 -27.57
N LYS A 2 15.35 23.00 -28.63
CA LYS A 2 16.72 23.48 -28.93
C LYS A 2 16.78 24.50 -30.08
N ASP A 3 15.63 24.85 -30.67
CA ASP A 3 15.56 25.83 -31.75
C ASP A 3 15.69 27.28 -31.23
N LYS A 4 16.80 27.93 -31.59
CA LYS A 4 17.10 29.33 -31.25
C LYS A 4 16.09 30.33 -31.81
N ALA A 5 15.35 30.00 -32.86
CA ALA A 5 14.30 30.86 -33.40
C ALA A 5 13.05 30.84 -32.50
N LEU A 6 12.73 29.68 -31.92
CA LEU A 6 11.63 29.51 -30.96
C LEU A 6 11.97 30.17 -29.61
N GLU A 7 13.19 29.96 -29.10
CA GLU A 7 13.63 30.52 -27.82
C GLU A 7 13.60 32.06 -27.78
N ARG A 8 13.73 32.71 -28.95
CA ARG A 8 13.62 34.18 -29.08
C ARG A 8 12.18 34.69 -29.18
N ARG A 9 11.23 33.82 -29.47
CA ARG A 9 9.80 34.17 -29.65
C ARG A 9 8.94 33.78 -28.46
N PHE A 10 9.39 32.82 -27.66
CA PHE A 10 8.66 32.28 -26.53
C PHE A 10 9.43 32.49 -25.23
N GLN A 11 8.75 33.07 -24.24
CA GLN A 11 9.24 33.05 -22.86
C GLN A 11 8.81 31.74 -22.22
N LEU A 12 9.75 30.98 -21.68
CA LEU A 12 9.44 29.74 -20.99
C LEU A 12 8.95 30.07 -19.58
N VAL A 13 7.71 29.66 -19.27
CA VAL A 13 7.11 29.75 -17.93
C VAL A 13 7.06 28.34 -17.37
N HIS A 14 7.86 28.10 -16.34
CA HIS A 14 7.84 26.83 -15.63
C HIS A 14 6.61 26.77 -14.73
N VAL A 15 5.86 25.68 -14.84
CA VAL A 15 4.72 25.36 -13.97
C VAL A 15 5.06 24.03 -13.31
N ASP A 16 5.38 24.10 -12.02
CA ASP A 16 5.71 22.93 -11.23
C ASP A 16 4.44 22.25 -10.70
N GLU A 17 4.56 20.97 -10.33
CA GLU A 17 3.52 20.25 -9.61
C GLU A 17 3.23 20.95 -8.26
N PRO A 18 1.95 21.22 -7.93
CA PRO A 18 1.59 21.81 -6.64
C PRO A 18 1.93 20.86 -5.49
N ASP A 19 2.32 21.43 -4.35
CA ASP A 19 2.45 20.64 -3.12
C ASP A 19 1.08 20.14 -2.61
N GLU A 20 1.11 19.23 -1.64
CA GLU A 20 -0.12 18.61 -1.10
C GLU A 20 -1.06 19.68 -0.51
N ALA A 21 -0.55 20.66 0.22
CA ALA A 21 -1.35 21.73 0.83
C ALA A 21 -2.04 22.64 -0.22
N SER A 22 -1.31 22.98 -1.28
CA SER A 22 -1.82 23.74 -2.41
C SER A 22 -2.87 22.92 -3.18
N THR A 23 -2.63 21.62 -3.33
CA THR A 23 -3.57 20.70 -3.99
C THR A 23 -4.87 20.57 -3.19
N VAL A 24 -4.80 20.43 -1.86
CA VAL A 24 -6.00 20.47 -1.00
C VAL A 24 -6.77 21.78 -1.20
N SER A 25 -6.06 22.91 -1.30
CA SER A 25 -6.69 24.21 -1.53
C SER A 25 -7.36 24.30 -2.90
N ILE A 26 -6.74 23.72 -3.94
CA ILE A 26 -7.32 23.59 -5.30
C ILE A 26 -8.59 22.73 -5.25
N LEU A 27 -8.53 21.54 -4.65
CA LEU A 27 -9.69 20.65 -4.55
C LEU A 27 -10.83 21.28 -3.75
N ARG A 28 -10.54 21.99 -2.65
CA ARG A 28 -11.55 22.76 -1.90
C ARG A 28 -12.21 23.84 -2.75
N GLY A 29 -11.46 24.50 -3.63
CA GLY A 29 -12.01 25.47 -4.58
C GLY A 29 -12.85 24.82 -5.68
N LEU A 30 -12.53 23.60 -6.09
CA LEU A 30 -13.28 22.82 -7.10
C LEU A 30 -14.46 22.05 -6.51
N LYS A 31 -14.49 21.86 -5.19
CA LYS A 31 -15.48 21.06 -4.46
C LYS A 31 -16.92 21.37 -4.87
N GLU A 32 -17.34 22.64 -4.80
CA GLU A 32 -18.72 23.03 -5.09
C GLU A 32 -19.13 22.64 -6.52
N ARG A 33 -18.21 22.77 -7.48
CA ARG A 33 -18.45 22.41 -8.88
C ARG A 33 -18.63 20.91 -9.08
N TYR A 34 -17.80 20.07 -8.44
CA TYR A 34 -17.92 18.62 -8.53
C TYR A 34 -19.14 18.09 -7.77
N GLU A 35 -19.46 18.66 -6.61
CA GLU A 35 -20.69 18.36 -5.88
C GLU A 35 -21.94 18.60 -6.75
N ASN A 36 -21.98 19.73 -7.46
CA ASN A 36 -23.10 20.08 -8.32
C ASN A 36 -23.15 19.22 -9.59
N HIS A 37 -21.99 18.89 -10.18
CA HIS A 37 -21.91 18.05 -11.36
C HIS A 37 -22.41 16.62 -11.10
N HIS A 38 -21.92 16.00 -10.02
CA HIS A 38 -22.26 14.63 -9.65
C HIS A 38 -23.49 14.51 -8.77
N LYS A 39 -24.03 15.63 -8.28
CA LYS A 39 -25.19 15.66 -7.39
C LYS A 39 -24.96 14.84 -6.11
N VAL A 40 -23.78 15.01 -5.51
CA VAL A 40 -23.38 14.41 -4.22
C VAL A 40 -22.70 15.48 -3.36
N ARG A 41 -22.45 15.18 -2.09
CA ARG A 41 -21.63 16.03 -1.21
C ARG A 41 -20.25 15.40 -1.05
N ILE A 42 -19.20 16.21 -0.94
CA ILE A 42 -17.83 15.72 -0.75
C ILE A 42 -17.37 16.19 0.62
N LYS A 43 -17.00 15.28 1.53
CA LYS A 43 -16.48 15.68 2.83
C LYS A 43 -15.07 16.24 2.71
N ASP A 44 -14.66 17.08 3.66
CA ASP A 44 -13.30 17.61 3.68
C ASP A 44 -12.26 16.49 3.88
N GLU A 45 -12.61 15.46 4.68
CA GLU A 45 -11.76 14.26 4.86
C GLU A 45 -11.54 13.48 3.56
N ALA A 46 -12.52 13.45 2.65
CA ALA A 46 -12.37 12.84 1.33
C ALA A 46 -11.37 13.62 0.46
N ILE A 47 -11.38 14.96 0.53
CA ILE A 47 -10.40 15.80 -0.17
C ILE A 47 -8.99 15.53 0.36
N LEU A 48 -8.82 15.48 1.68
CA LEU A 48 -7.53 15.16 2.29
C LEU A 48 -7.05 13.77 1.85
N ALA A 49 -7.92 12.76 1.93
CA ALA A 49 -7.62 11.40 1.50
C ALA A 49 -7.27 11.33 0.00
N ALA A 50 -7.96 12.07 -0.86
CA ALA A 50 -7.68 12.08 -2.31
C ALA A 50 -6.27 12.59 -2.60
N VAL A 51 -5.81 13.62 -1.89
CA VAL A 51 -4.45 14.14 -2.04
C VAL A 51 -3.43 13.18 -1.43
N GLU A 52 -3.63 12.74 -0.19
CA GLU A 52 -2.70 11.88 0.52
C GLU A 52 -2.51 10.53 -0.18
N LEU A 53 -3.61 9.83 -0.47
CA LEU A 53 -3.57 8.50 -1.08
C LEU A 53 -3.06 8.55 -2.52
N SER A 54 -3.40 9.59 -3.30
CA SER A 54 -2.85 9.73 -4.65
C SER A 54 -1.36 10.08 -4.64
N SER A 55 -0.90 10.92 -3.71
CA SER A 55 0.52 11.22 -3.51
C SER A 55 1.32 9.97 -3.14
N ARG A 56 0.76 9.16 -2.23
CA ARG A 56 1.40 7.95 -1.73
C ARG A 56 1.42 6.80 -2.74
N TYR A 57 0.27 6.50 -3.34
CA TYR A 57 0.08 5.25 -4.09
C TYR A 57 0.10 5.42 -5.63
N ILE A 58 -0.17 6.60 -6.17
CA ILE A 58 -0.23 6.86 -7.62
C ILE A 58 1.01 7.68 -8.05
N ALA A 59 2.02 6.95 -8.52
CA ALA A 59 3.38 7.45 -8.79
C ALA A 59 3.59 7.98 -10.22
N ASP A 60 2.80 7.50 -11.17
CA ASP A 60 2.92 7.74 -12.60
C ASP A 60 2.12 8.98 -13.07
N ARG A 61 1.41 9.63 -12.14
CA ARG A 61 0.60 10.82 -12.37
C ARG A 61 0.99 11.94 -11.41
N PHE A 62 0.67 13.17 -11.80
CA PHE A 62 1.02 14.38 -11.05
C PHE A 62 -0.22 14.99 -10.38
N LEU A 63 -0.02 15.63 -9.23
CA LEU A 63 -0.98 16.56 -8.65
C LEU A 63 -1.15 17.79 -9.56
N PRO A 64 -2.32 18.46 -9.53
CA PRO A 64 -3.52 18.12 -8.76
C PRO A 64 -4.40 17.07 -9.48
N ASP A 65 -4.08 16.73 -10.72
CA ASP A 65 -4.90 15.93 -11.64
C ASP A 65 -5.30 14.56 -11.07
N LYS A 66 -4.35 13.78 -10.56
CA LYS A 66 -4.65 12.47 -9.95
C LYS A 66 -5.59 12.55 -8.74
N ALA A 67 -5.51 13.61 -7.95
CA ALA A 67 -6.38 13.79 -6.78
C ALA A 67 -7.78 14.24 -7.20
N ILE A 68 -7.87 15.07 -8.25
CA ILE A 68 -9.13 15.46 -8.86
C ILE A 68 -9.86 14.24 -9.42
N ASP A 69 -9.15 13.37 -10.14
CA ASP A 69 -9.76 12.16 -10.71
C ASP A 69 -10.27 11.19 -9.65
N LEU A 70 -9.54 11.01 -8.54
CA LEU A 70 -10.03 10.16 -7.44
C LEU A 70 -11.32 10.72 -6.84
N MET A 71 -11.38 12.04 -6.63
CA MET A 71 -12.56 12.73 -6.13
C MET A 71 -13.72 12.64 -7.13
N ASP A 72 -13.44 12.78 -8.43
CA ASP A 72 -14.40 12.67 -9.53
C ASP A 72 -14.99 11.26 -9.64
N GLU A 73 -14.14 10.23 -9.66
CA GLU A 73 -14.58 8.84 -9.75
C GLU A 73 -15.38 8.41 -8.51
N ALA A 74 -14.93 8.80 -7.31
CA ALA A 74 -15.67 8.51 -6.08
C ALA A 74 -17.05 9.18 -6.08
N ALA A 75 -17.14 10.44 -6.53
CA ALA A 75 -18.41 11.15 -6.66
C ALA A 75 -19.33 10.53 -7.72
N ALA A 76 -18.79 10.16 -8.88
CA ALA A 76 -19.54 9.49 -9.93
C ALA A 76 -20.07 8.11 -9.49
N ARG A 77 -19.26 7.35 -8.75
CA ARG A 77 -19.68 6.05 -8.20
C ARG A 77 -20.80 6.22 -7.18
N LEU A 78 -20.63 7.13 -6.21
CA LEU A 78 -21.66 7.39 -5.22
C LEU A 78 -22.97 7.83 -5.90
N ARG A 79 -22.89 8.62 -6.97
CA ARG A 79 -24.08 9.01 -7.74
C ARG A 79 -24.82 7.81 -8.34
N LEU A 80 -24.10 6.82 -8.87
CA LEU A 80 -24.71 5.58 -9.38
C LEU A 80 -25.38 4.78 -8.25
N GLU A 81 -24.78 4.76 -7.05
CA GLU A 81 -25.34 4.09 -5.88
C GLU A 81 -26.63 4.79 -5.40
N VAL A 82 -26.66 6.13 -5.35
CA VAL A 82 -27.85 6.93 -5.01
C VAL A 82 -29.02 6.67 -5.97
N ASP A 83 -28.75 6.51 -7.26
CA ASP A 83 -29.79 6.26 -8.26
C ASP A 83 -30.29 4.81 -8.25
N SER A 84 -29.54 3.89 -7.63
CA SER A 84 -29.83 2.46 -7.56
C SER A 84 -30.74 2.08 -6.40
N VAL A 85 -31.33 0.88 -6.48
CA VAL A 85 -32.12 0.29 -5.39
C VAL A 85 -31.16 -0.14 -4.27
N PRO A 86 -31.43 0.19 -2.99
CA PRO A 86 -30.59 -0.23 -1.87
C PRO A 86 -30.46 -1.75 -1.80
N GLU A 87 -29.28 -2.24 -1.39
CA GLU A 87 -28.98 -3.68 -1.38
C GLU A 87 -29.97 -4.48 -0.50
N GLU A 88 -30.41 -3.90 0.62
CA GLU A 88 -31.42 -4.50 1.50
C GLU A 88 -32.76 -4.68 0.79
N LEU A 89 -33.19 -3.69 0.01
CA LEU A 89 -34.43 -3.75 -0.75
C LEU A 89 -34.33 -4.76 -1.90
N ASP A 90 -33.19 -4.79 -2.61
CA ASP A 90 -32.94 -5.79 -3.66
C ASP A 90 -32.93 -7.23 -3.10
N LYS A 91 -32.34 -7.44 -1.91
CA LYS A 91 -32.39 -8.75 -1.20
C LYS A 91 -33.82 -9.17 -0.86
N ILE A 92 -34.64 -8.25 -0.35
CA ILE A 92 -36.05 -8.51 -0.04
C ILE A 92 -36.82 -8.85 -1.33
N GLU A 93 -36.63 -8.09 -2.40
CA GLU A 93 -37.30 -8.31 -3.68
C GLU A 93 -36.95 -9.68 -4.29
N ARG A 94 -35.67 -10.05 -4.27
CA ARG A 94 -35.21 -11.38 -4.72
C ARG A 94 -35.80 -12.51 -3.87
N SER A 95 -35.86 -12.33 -2.56
CA SER A 95 -36.42 -13.31 -1.63
C SER A 95 -37.92 -13.51 -1.86
N ILE A 96 -38.67 -12.43 -2.05
CA ILE A 96 -40.10 -12.48 -2.41
C ILE A 96 -40.28 -13.24 -3.72
N MET A 97 -39.46 -12.94 -4.75
CA MET A 97 -39.55 -13.62 -6.04
C MET A 97 -39.28 -15.13 -5.92
N GLN A 98 -38.28 -15.53 -5.13
CA GLN A 98 -37.97 -16.94 -4.88
C GLN A 98 -39.13 -17.67 -4.18
N LEU A 99 -39.68 -17.07 -3.12
CA LEU A 99 -40.80 -17.64 -2.38
C LEU A 99 -42.09 -17.69 -3.22
N GLU A 100 -42.31 -16.72 -4.12
CA GLU A 100 -43.44 -16.75 -5.05
C GLU A 100 -43.34 -17.91 -6.05
N ILE A 101 -42.13 -18.19 -6.55
CA ILE A 101 -41.88 -19.35 -7.43
C ILE A 101 -42.13 -20.66 -6.65
N GLU A 102 -41.63 -20.75 -5.42
CA GLU A 102 -41.84 -21.91 -4.55
C GLU A 102 -43.33 -22.11 -4.24
N ARG A 103 -44.06 -21.02 -3.95
CA ARG A 103 -45.50 -21.04 -3.73
C ARG A 103 -46.24 -21.62 -4.93
N GLU A 104 -45.89 -21.22 -6.16
CA GLU A 104 -46.54 -21.76 -7.37
C GLU A 104 -46.20 -23.24 -7.61
N ALA A 105 -45.04 -23.72 -7.20
CA ALA A 105 -44.68 -25.13 -7.24
C ALA A 105 -45.51 -25.96 -6.23
N ILE A 106 -45.52 -25.54 -4.95
CA ILE A 106 -46.25 -26.22 -3.87
C ILE A 106 -47.77 -26.19 -4.12
N LYS A 107 -48.28 -25.13 -4.77
CA LYS A 107 -49.69 -25.04 -5.16
C LYS A 107 -50.12 -26.16 -6.12
N ARG A 108 -49.20 -26.70 -6.93
CA ARG A 108 -49.48 -27.86 -7.80
C ARG A 108 -49.49 -29.18 -7.03
N GLU A 109 -48.83 -29.23 -5.87
CA GLU A 109 -48.75 -30.40 -4.99
C GLU A 109 -49.90 -30.45 -3.96
N ASN A 110 -50.74 -29.41 -3.87
CA ASN A 110 -51.88 -29.28 -2.95
C ASN A 110 -51.54 -29.38 -1.45
N ASP A 111 -50.31 -29.04 -1.05
CA ASP A 111 -49.93 -28.96 0.37
C ASP A 111 -50.42 -27.64 0.99
N THR A 112 -51.58 -27.69 1.65
CA THR A 112 -52.24 -26.51 2.23
C THR A 112 -51.48 -25.91 3.40
N ASN A 113 -50.69 -26.70 4.14
CA ASN A 113 -49.96 -26.22 5.31
C ASN A 113 -48.73 -25.41 4.89
N LYS A 114 -47.94 -25.91 3.93
CA LYS A 114 -46.80 -25.17 3.38
C LYS A 114 -47.23 -23.91 2.64
N LEU A 115 -48.36 -23.95 1.93
CA LEU A 115 -48.92 -22.75 1.29
C LEU A 115 -49.27 -21.65 2.30
N GLY A 116 -49.79 -22.02 3.47
CA GLY A 116 -50.09 -21.06 4.54
C GLY A 116 -48.83 -20.32 5.00
N ILE A 117 -47.78 -21.07 5.31
CA ILE A 117 -46.49 -20.54 5.78
C ILE A 117 -45.85 -19.64 4.72
N LEU A 118 -45.77 -20.10 3.47
CA LEU A 118 -45.18 -19.30 2.37
C LEU A 118 -45.97 -18.00 2.12
N ASN A 119 -47.30 -18.03 2.22
CA ASN A 119 -48.10 -16.81 2.05
C ASN A 119 -47.88 -15.81 3.18
N GLU A 120 -47.72 -16.29 4.42
CA GLU A 120 -47.40 -15.44 5.57
C GLU A 120 -46.01 -14.81 5.42
N GLU A 121 -44.99 -15.59 5.05
CA GLU A 121 -43.63 -15.08 4.80
C GLU A 121 -43.58 -14.06 3.66
N ILE A 122 -44.25 -14.35 2.54
CA ILE A 122 -44.36 -13.41 1.41
C ILE A 122 -45.08 -12.12 1.84
N ALA A 123 -46.16 -12.22 2.63
CA ALA A 123 -46.89 -11.05 3.11
C ALA A 123 -46.02 -10.18 4.02
N ASN A 124 -45.32 -10.79 4.96
CA ASN A 124 -44.39 -10.10 5.87
C ASN A 124 -43.27 -9.40 5.09
N LEU A 125 -42.61 -10.10 4.17
CA LEU A 125 -41.55 -9.52 3.34
C LEU A 125 -42.06 -8.41 2.42
N LYS A 126 -43.27 -8.55 1.87
CA LYS A 126 -43.90 -7.48 1.06
C LYS A 126 -44.22 -6.25 1.89
N GLU A 127 -44.70 -6.42 3.12
CA GLU A 127 -44.95 -5.32 4.04
C GLU A 127 -43.63 -4.58 4.33
N THR A 128 -42.60 -5.31 4.78
CA THR A 128 -41.27 -4.73 5.04
C THR A 128 -40.68 -4.04 3.80
N GLY A 129 -40.73 -4.70 2.64
CA GLY A 129 -40.23 -4.15 1.38
C GLY A 129 -40.98 -2.91 0.92
N ASN A 130 -42.30 -2.83 1.12
CA ASN A 130 -43.07 -1.64 0.80
C ASN A 130 -42.72 -0.46 1.72
N THR A 131 -42.52 -0.71 3.01
CA THR A 131 -42.10 0.33 3.96
C THR A 131 -40.71 0.87 3.60
N LEU A 132 -39.76 -0.03 3.29
CA LEU A 132 -38.41 0.35 2.90
C LEU A 132 -38.38 1.10 1.56
N ARG A 133 -39.18 0.66 0.58
CA ARG A 133 -39.33 1.33 -0.71
C ARG A 133 -39.96 2.71 -0.59
N ALA A 134 -40.95 2.88 0.29
CA ALA A 134 -41.56 4.18 0.57
C ALA A 134 -40.53 5.13 1.18
N LYS A 135 -39.79 4.68 2.20
CA LYS A 135 -38.70 5.47 2.82
C LYS A 135 -37.64 5.87 1.80
N TRP A 136 -37.15 4.93 0.99
CA TRP A 136 -36.16 5.21 -0.07
C TRP A 136 -36.68 6.23 -1.08
N LYS A 137 -37.94 6.13 -1.49
CA LYS A 137 -38.54 7.07 -2.44
C LYS A 137 -38.66 8.48 -1.84
N ASP A 138 -39.09 8.58 -0.58
CA ASP A 138 -39.21 9.86 0.12
C ASP A 138 -37.83 10.52 0.28
N GLU A 139 -36.79 9.76 0.67
CA GLU A 139 -35.40 10.23 0.71
C GLU A 139 -34.96 10.73 -0.68
N LYS A 140 -35.16 9.93 -1.73
CA LYS A 140 -34.75 10.27 -3.11
C LYS A 140 -35.43 11.54 -3.63
N ASP A 141 -36.72 11.73 -3.36
CA ASP A 141 -37.46 12.90 -3.80
C ASP A 141 -36.98 14.19 -3.11
N VAL A 142 -36.65 14.11 -1.81
CA VAL A 142 -36.07 15.24 -1.07
C VAL A 142 -34.66 15.55 -1.55
N ILE A 143 -33.82 14.54 -1.77
CA ILE A 143 -32.47 14.70 -2.35
C ILE A 143 -32.55 15.41 -3.70
N ASN A 144 -33.44 14.96 -4.59
CA ASN A 144 -33.64 15.60 -5.90
C ASN A 144 -34.06 17.07 -5.78
N THR A 145 -34.88 17.41 -4.79
CA THR A 145 -35.29 18.79 -4.51
C THR A 145 -34.11 19.65 -4.07
N ILE A 146 -33.28 19.14 -3.14
CA ILE A 146 -32.05 19.81 -2.69
C ILE A 146 -31.11 20.06 -3.88
N GLN A 147 -30.93 19.05 -4.73
CA GLN A 147 -30.06 19.12 -5.91
C GLN A 147 -30.53 20.16 -6.92
N GLN A 148 -31.84 20.21 -7.21
CA GLN A 148 -32.39 21.21 -8.12
C GLN A 148 -32.21 22.63 -7.57
N GLY A 149 -32.39 22.82 -6.25
CA GLY A 149 -32.13 24.09 -5.59
C GLY A 149 -30.66 24.51 -5.68
N LYS A 150 -29.71 23.58 -5.50
CA LYS A 150 -28.28 23.88 -5.64
C LYS A 150 -27.93 24.35 -7.06
N ILE A 151 -28.45 23.68 -8.08
CA ILE A 151 -28.24 24.07 -9.50
C ILE A 151 -28.79 25.48 -9.76
N GLU A 152 -29.98 25.79 -9.24
CA GLU A 152 -30.55 27.13 -9.36
C GLU A 152 -29.69 28.19 -8.66
N LEU A 153 -29.19 27.88 -7.46
CA LEU A 153 -28.32 28.78 -6.69
C LEU A 153 -27.00 29.09 -7.41
N GLU A 154 -26.38 28.11 -8.07
CA GLU A 154 -25.17 28.31 -8.87
C GLU A 154 -25.43 29.18 -10.10
N ASN A 155 -26.53 28.90 -10.84
CA ASN A 155 -26.93 29.73 -11.98
C ASN A 155 -27.18 31.19 -11.56
N LEU A 156 -27.79 31.42 -10.40
CA LEU A 156 -27.99 32.74 -9.83
C LEU A 156 -26.66 33.42 -9.47
N LYS A 157 -25.71 32.69 -8.86
CA LYS A 157 -24.37 33.23 -8.57
C LYS A 157 -23.66 33.68 -9.85
N PHE A 158 -23.67 32.85 -10.90
CA PHE A 158 -23.09 33.18 -12.19
C PHE A 158 -23.78 34.39 -12.85
N GLU A 159 -25.12 34.46 -12.76
CA GLU A 159 -25.88 35.61 -13.27
C GLU A 159 -25.52 36.91 -12.52
N ALA A 160 -25.33 36.85 -11.20
CA ALA A 160 -24.88 37.99 -10.41
C ALA A 160 -23.46 38.44 -10.79
N GLU A 161 -22.51 37.51 -10.96
CA GLU A 161 -21.14 37.86 -11.38
C GLU A 161 -21.09 38.47 -12.79
N LYS A 162 -21.98 38.02 -13.69
CA LYS A 162 -22.12 38.61 -15.02
C LYS A 162 -22.69 40.03 -14.92
N ALA A 163 -23.75 40.23 -14.15
CA ALA A 163 -24.36 41.55 -13.95
C ALA A 163 -23.39 42.55 -13.27
N GLU A 164 -22.56 42.07 -12.33
CA GLU A 164 -21.53 42.87 -11.67
C GLU A 164 -20.46 43.35 -12.67
N ARG A 165 -20.00 42.47 -13.57
CA ARG A 165 -19.07 42.84 -14.66
C ARG A 165 -19.67 43.82 -15.66
N GLU A 166 -20.98 43.75 -15.88
CA GLU A 166 -21.73 44.66 -16.76
C GLU A 166 -22.11 45.99 -16.07
N GLY A 167 -21.86 46.12 -14.76
CA GLY A 167 -22.14 47.31 -13.96
C GLY A 167 -23.60 47.47 -13.51
N ASP A 168 -24.43 46.43 -13.65
CA ASP A 168 -25.83 46.43 -13.22
C ASP A 168 -25.96 46.03 -11.75
N TYR A 169 -25.57 46.96 -10.86
CA TYR A 169 -25.62 46.74 -9.41
C TYR A 169 -27.04 46.56 -8.86
N GLY A 170 -28.07 47.06 -9.56
CA GLY A 170 -29.47 46.86 -9.18
C GLY A 170 -29.87 45.39 -9.29
N LYS A 171 -29.55 44.76 -10.43
CA LYS A 171 -29.77 43.33 -10.65
C LYS A 171 -28.91 42.46 -9.73
N VAL A 172 -27.68 42.84 -9.45
CA VAL A 172 -26.82 42.15 -8.48
C VAL A 172 -27.47 42.10 -7.09
N ALA A 173 -28.03 43.23 -6.63
CA ALA A 173 -28.68 43.30 -5.32
C ALA A 173 -29.95 42.43 -5.26
N GLU A 174 -30.78 42.45 -6.31
CA GLU A 174 -31.97 41.60 -6.42
C GLU A 174 -31.62 40.12 -6.36
N ILE A 175 -30.58 39.69 -7.09
CA ILE A 175 -30.15 38.30 -7.13
C ILE A 175 -29.56 37.89 -5.77
N ARG A 176 -28.55 38.62 -5.25
CA ARG A 176 -27.82 38.22 -4.04
C ARG A 176 -28.68 38.29 -2.78
N TYR A 177 -29.52 39.32 -2.63
CA TYR A 177 -30.29 39.54 -1.40
C TYR A 177 -31.75 39.06 -1.47
N GLY A 178 -32.29 38.85 -2.68
CA GLY A 178 -33.61 38.25 -2.89
C GLY A 178 -33.51 36.78 -3.26
N ARG A 179 -33.32 36.50 -4.55
CA ARG A 179 -33.46 35.15 -5.14
C ARG A 179 -32.51 34.12 -4.51
N VAL A 180 -31.23 34.46 -4.32
CA VAL A 180 -30.25 33.54 -3.69
C VAL A 180 -30.65 33.20 -2.26
N LYS A 181 -31.15 34.17 -1.49
CA LYS A 181 -31.62 33.92 -0.11
C LYS A 181 -32.84 33.01 -0.08
N GLU A 182 -33.80 33.20 -0.99
CA GLU A 182 -34.99 32.36 -1.08
C GLU A 182 -34.65 30.91 -1.42
N VAL A 183 -33.81 30.70 -2.45
CA VAL A 183 -33.37 29.36 -2.87
C VAL A 183 -32.57 28.69 -1.76
N GLN A 184 -31.66 29.43 -1.10
CA GLN A 184 -30.88 28.92 0.03
C GLN A 184 -31.78 28.48 1.20
N ALA A 185 -32.78 29.29 1.56
CA ALA A 185 -33.74 28.94 2.62
C ALA A 185 -34.56 27.69 2.24
N GLY A 186 -34.90 27.53 0.96
CA GLY A 186 -35.56 26.32 0.45
C GLY A 186 -34.69 25.07 0.58
N ILE A 187 -33.41 25.17 0.21
CA ILE A 187 -32.42 24.09 0.38
C ILE A 187 -32.29 23.70 1.85
N ASP A 188 -32.16 24.66 2.76
CA ASP A 188 -31.94 24.39 4.17
C ASP A 188 -33.17 23.74 4.82
N LYS A 189 -34.39 24.16 4.44
CA LYS A 189 -35.63 23.47 4.85
C LYS A 189 -35.72 22.03 4.33
N ALA A 190 -35.31 21.80 3.08
CA ALA A 190 -35.29 20.46 2.51
C ALA A 190 -34.26 19.56 3.21
N LYS A 191 -33.10 20.09 3.61
CA LYS A 191 -32.11 19.37 4.44
C LYS A 191 -32.66 18.98 5.81
N GLU A 192 -33.38 19.88 6.48
CA GLU A 192 -34.04 19.55 7.77
C GLU A 192 -35.07 18.43 7.59
N THR A 193 -35.83 18.47 6.49
CA THR A 193 -36.80 17.42 6.16
C THR A 193 -36.10 16.08 5.92
N LEU A 194 -35.01 16.09 5.14
CA LEU A 194 -34.20 14.91 4.85
C LEU A 194 -33.62 14.28 6.13
N HIS A 195 -33.03 15.09 7.02
CA HIS A 195 -32.51 14.62 8.30
C HIS A 195 -33.60 13.98 9.16
N THR A 196 -34.84 14.49 9.08
CA THR A 196 -35.97 13.91 9.81
C THR A 196 -36.41 12.57 9.21
N ILE A 197 -36.34 12.39 7.89
CA ILE A 197 -36.69 11.15 7.19
C ILE A 197 -35.62 10.07 7.40
N GLN A 198 -34.34 10.44 7.32
CA GLN A 198 -33.21 9.51 7.47
C GLN A 198 -33.14 8.94 8.90
N GLY A 199 -33.35 9.78 9.92
CA GLY A 199 -33.21 9.37 11.32
C GLY A 199 -31.78 8.87 11.59
N ASP A 200 -31.64 7.78 12.33
CA ASP A 200 -30.34 7.18 12.67
C ASP A 200 -29.79 6.25 11.56
N GLU A 201 -30.62 5.82 10.61
CA GLU A 201 -30.26 4.83 9.57
C GLU A 201 -30.70 5.30 8.17
N PRO A 202 -29.86 6.08 7.46
CA PRO A 202 -30.15 6.52 6.09
C PRO A 202 -30.08 5.36 5.09
N LEU A 203 -31.02 5.27 4.15
CA LEU A 203 -30.98 4.26 3.07
C LEU A 203 -30.08 4.69 1.91
N ILE A 204 -29.87 6.00 1.77
CA ILE A 204 -29.05 6.59 0.71
C ILE A 204 -27.84 7.29 1.33
N LYS A 205 -26.63 6.87 0.93
CA LYS A 205 -25.40 7.61 1.22
C LYS A 205 -25.28 8.79 0.25
N GLU A 206 -25.17 10.01 0.78
CA GLU A 206 -25.08 11.24 -0.03
C GLU A 206 -23.69 11.89 -0.03
N GLU A 207 -22.82 11.45 0.86
CA GLU A 207 -21.55 12.09 1.12
C GLU A 207 -20.39 11.16 0.75
N VAL A 208 -19.50 11.64 -0.11
CA VAL A 208 -18.20 11.01 -0.38
C VAL A 208 -17.31 11.23 0.83
N ASP A 209 -16.81 10.16 1.42
CA ASP A 209 -15.88 10.14 2.55
C ASP A 209 -14.50 9.59 2.14
N SER A 210 -13.61 9.41 3.13
CA SER A 210 -12.26 8.87 2.90
C SER A 210 -12.26 7.40 2.47
N GLN A 211 -13.28 6.62 2.85
CA GLN A 211 -13.44 5.21 2.45
C GLN A 211 -13.74 5.13 0.96
N ASP A 212 -14.62 5.99 0.43
CA ASP A 212 -14.96 6.00 -0.99
C ASP A 212 -13.74 6.29 -1.88
N ILE A 213 -12.87 7.19 -1.43
CA ILE A 213 -11.60 7.49 -2.11
C ILE A 213 -10.66 6.29 -2.03
N ALA A 214 -10.50 5.69 -0.86
CA ALA A 214 -9.62 4.53 -0.67
C ALA A 214 -10.08 3.33 -1.51
N ASP A 215 -11.38 3.12 -1.66
CA ASP A 215 -11.97 2.11 -2.55
C ASP A 215 -11.58 2.31 -4.03
N VAL A 216 -11.56 3.57 -4.51
CA VAL A 216 -11.12 3.90 -5.88
C VAL A 216 -9.62 3.59 -6.02
N VAL A 217 -8.79 4.06 -5.08
CA VAL A 217 -7.34 3.81 -5.08
C VAL A 217 -7.05 2.31 -5.01
N SER A 218 -7.82 1.55 -4.24
CA SER A 218 -7.70 0.09 -4.12
C SER A 218 -7.93 -0.59 -5.45
N ARG A 219 -8.97 -0.19 -6.20
CA ARG A 219 -9.24 -0.71 -7.55
C ARG A 219 -8.12 -0.38 -8.54
N TRP A 220 -7.52 0.81 -8.44
CA TRP A 220 -6.45 1.22 -9.34
C TRP A 220 -5.12 0.53 -9.04
N THR A 221 -4.82 0.31 -7.76
CA THR A 221 -3.49 -0.13 -7.30
C THR A 221 -3.43 -1.60 -6.87
N GLY A 222 -4.59 -2.21 -6.60
CA GLY A 222 -4.70 -3.54 -6.00
C GLY A 222 -4.43 -3.59 -4.49
N ILE A 223 -4.14 -2.45 -3.85
CA ILE A 223 -3.83 -2.39 -2.42
C ILE A 223 -5.15 -2.45 -1.63
N PRO A 224 -5.29 -3.36 -0.63
CA PRO A 224 -6.52 -3.46 0.16
C PRO A 224 -6.85 -2.17 0.94
N VAL A 225 -8.12 -1.79 0.96
CA VAL A 225 -8.58 -0.57 1.66
C VAL A 225 -8.27 -0.59 3.15
N SER A 226 -8.37 -1.77 3.78
CA SER A 226 -8.00 -1.97 5.19
C SER A 226 -6.55 -1.59 5.48
N LYS A 227 -5.62 -1.82 4.54
CA LYS A 227 -4.22 -1.40 4.69
C LYS A 227 -4.06 0.12 4.58
N MET A 228 -4.85 0.78 3.74
CA MET A 228 -4.76 2.24 3.51
C MET A 228 -5.39 3.06 4.63
N LEU A 229 -6.48 2.58 5.22
CA LEU A 229 -7.20 3.28 6.29
C LEU A 229 -6.67 3.00 7.69
N GLN A 230 -5.77 2.03 7.84
CA GLN A 230 -5.13 1.77 9.12
C GLN A 230 -4.31 2.98 9.55
N THR A 231 -4.50 3.43 10.79
CA THR A 231 -3.78 4.61 11.29
C THR A 231 -2.28 4.33 11.29
N GLU A 232 -1.48 5.33 10.90
CA GLU A 232 -0.02 5.22 10.92
C GLU A 232 0.49 4.88 12.33
N LYS A 233 -0.18 5.40 13.38
CA LYS A 233 0.10 5.07 14.77
C LYS A 233 -0.04 3.57 15.05
N ASP A 234 -1.15 2.95 14.65
CA ASP A 234 -1.37 1.52 14.87
C ASP A 234 -0.40 0.67 14.08
N LYS A 235 -0.04 1.08 12.85
CA LYS A 235 1.00 0.41 12.07
C LYS A 235 2.33 0.37 12.81
N LEU A 236 2.75 1.51 13.38
CA LEU A 236 4.02 1.65 14.08
C LEU A 236 4.07 0.93 15.43
N LEU A 237 2.93 0.78 16.10
CA LEU A 237 2.83 0.07 17.39
C LEU A 237 2.97 -1.45 17.26
N HIS A 238 2.54 -2.03 16.13
CA HIS A 238 2.60 -3.48 15.87
C HIS A 238 3.71 -3.82 14.85
N LEU A 239 4.65 -2.91 14.60
CA LEU A 239 5.65 -3.05 13.55
C LEU A 239 6.49 -4.32 13.72
N GLU A 240 6.98 -4.60 14.93
CA GLU A 240 7.77 -5.81 15.20
C GLU A 240 6.98 -7.09 14.96
N GLU A 241 5.73 -7.15 15.45
CA GLU A 241 4.87 -8.33 15.30
C GLU A 241 4.62 -8.63 13.83
N GLU A 242 4.36 -7.60 13.02
CA GLU A 242 4.11 -7.73 11.60
C GLU A 242 5.37 -8.11 10.81
N LEU A 243 6.53 -7.58 11.18
CA LEU A 243 7.81 -7.99 10.60
C LEU A 243 8.14 -9.45 10.95
N HIS A 244 7.84 -9.90 12.17
CA HIS A 244 8.06 -11.29 12.61
C HIS A 244 7.20 -12.32 11.88
N LYS A 245 6.06 -11.93 11.30
CA LYS A 245 5.27 -12.83 10.43
C LYS A 245 6.04 -13.28 9.19
N ARG A 246 7.06 -12.52 8.78
CA ARG A 246 7.84 -12.74 7.56
C ARG A 246 9.32 -13.00 7.82
N VAL A 247 9.89 -12.36 8.84
CA VAL A 247 11.29 -12.48 9.23
C VAL A 247 11.40 -13.28 10.51
N ILE A 248 12.04 -14.44 10.43
CA ILE A 248 12.23 -15.34 11.56
C ILE A 248 13.52 -14.99 12.31
N GLY A 249 13.42 -14.89 13.64
CA GLY A 249 14.50 -14.49 14.53
C GLY A 249 14.90 -13.03 14.31
N GLN A 250 16.19 -12.74 14.50
CA GLN A 250 16.76 -11.39 14.32
C GLN A 250 16.05 -10.30 15.17
N ASP A 251 15.65 -10.66 16.38
CA ASP A 251 14.84 -9.80 17.26
C ASP A 251 15.49 -8.43 17.51
N GLU A 252 16.82 -8.41 17.73
CA GLU A 252 17.58 -7.17 17.92
C GLU A 252 17.55 -6.27 16.68
N ALA A 253 17.63 -6.86 15.48
CA ALA A 253 17.58 -6.12 14.22
C ALA A 253 16.20 -5.51 14.00
N ILE A 254 15.14 -6.28 14.24
CA ILE A 254 13.75 -5.83 14.08
C ILE A 254 13.43 -4.73 15.09
N ALA A 255 13.83 -4.89 16.35
CA ALA A 255 13.65 -3.87 17.39
C ALA A 255 14.37 -2.56 17.04
N ALA A 256 15.66 -2.63 16.67
CA ALA A 256 16.45 -1.45 16.34
C ALA A 256 15.88 -0.66 15.15
N VAL A 257 15.47 -1.38 14.07
CA VAL A 257 14.81 -0.74 12.92
C VAL A 257 13.48 -0.11 13.34
N SER A 258 12.66 -0.82 14.11
CA SER A 258 11.34 -0.35 14.53
C SER A 258 11.43 0.90 15.39
N ASP A 259 12.38 0.94 16.33
CA ASP A 259 12.64 2.10 17.16
C ASP A 259 13.11 3.31 16.34
N ALA A 260 14.04 3.12 15.40
CA ALA A 260 14.50 4.21 14.54
C ALA A 260 13.37 4.80 13.69
N ILE A 261 12.50 3.97 13.15
CA ILE A 261 11.34 4.40 12.35
C ILE A 261 10.33 5.15 13.23
N ARG A 262 10.04 4.63 14.43
CA ARG A 262 9.16 5.32 15.40
C ARG A 262 9.72 6.69 15.80
N ARG A 263 11.02 6.81 16.06
CA ARG A 263 11.67 8.11 16.37
C ARG A 263 11.48 9.11 15.24
N SER A 264 11.64 8.66 14.00
CA SER A 264 11.44 9.49 12.81
C SER A 264 10.00 9.97 12.66
N ARG A 265 9.04 9.05 12.78
CA ARG A 265 7.60 9.36 12.64
C ARG A 265 7.02 10.18 13.80
N ALA A 266 7.60 10.06 14.99
CA ALA A 266 7.29 10.91 16.13
C ALA A 266 7.85 12.34 16.01
N GLY A 267 8.60 12.65 14.93
CA GLY A 267 9.24 13.95 14.72
C GLY A 267 10.40 14.21 15.69
N LEU A 268 10.98 13.15 16.26
CA LEU A 268 12.11 13.24 17.20
C LEU A 268 13.47 13.25 16.46
N ASN A 269 13.49 12.93 15.16
CA ASN A 269 14.66 13.05 14.30
C ASN A 269 14.63 14.35 13.48
N ASP A 270 15.76 14.71 12.86
CA ASP A 270 15.84 15.86 11.95
C ASP A 270 14.89 15.65 10.74
N PRO A 271 13.91 16.53 10.49
CA PRO A 271 12.96 16.42 9.37
C PRO A 271 13.60 16.62 8.00
N LYS A 272 14.90 16.93 7.93
CA LYS A 272 15.66 16.95 6.68
C LYS A 272 16.20 15.58 6.30
N ARG A 273 16.33 14.63 7.22
CA ARG A 273 16.94 13.32 6.95
C ARG A 273 15.89 12.31 6.43
N PRO A 274 16.32 11.19 5.82
CA PRO A 274 15.43 10.07 5.48
C PRO A 274 14.73 9.50 6.71
N ILE A 275 13.72 8.63 6.50
CA ILE A 275 12.97 7.99 7.59
C ILE A 275 13.92 7.24 8.53
N GLY A 276 14.91 6.57 7.97
CA GLY A 276 15.98 5.91 8.71
C GLY A 276 17.05 5.38 7.78
N SER A 277 18.25 5.23 8.32
CA SER A 277 19.43 4.74 7.61
C SER A 277 20.13 3.64 8.39
N PHE A 278 20.36 2.50 7.74
CA PHE A 278 20.84 1.28 8.39
C PHE A 278 21.97 0.62 7.61
N ILE A 279 22.94 0.04 8.32
CA ILE A 279 23.88 -0.94 7.73
C ILE A 279 23.62 -2.29 8.38
N PHE A 280 23.18 -3.27 7.58
CA PHE A 280 22.95 -4.65 7.95
C PHE A 280 24.22 -5.49 7.71
N LEU A 281 24.87 -5.88 8.80
CA LEU A 281 26.10 -6.68 8.83
C LEU A 281 25.76 -8.15 9.03
N GLY A 282 26.37 -9.06 8.27
CA GLY A 282 26.18 -10.52 8.47
C GLY A 282 26.41 -11.33 7.20
N THR A 283 26.34 -12.66 7.28
CA THR A 283 26.44 -13.53 6.09
C THR A 283 25.21 -13.40 5.17
N THR A 284 25.34 -13.89 3.94
CA THR A 284 24.19 -13.97 3.03
C THR A 284 23.18 -15.01 3.53
N GLY A 285 21.89 -14.74 3.35
CA GLY A 285 20.84 -15.71 3.66
C GLY A 285 20.35 -15.73 5.12
N LEU A 286 20.72 -14.74 5.94
CA LEU A 286 20.21 -14.56 7.31
C LEU A 286 18.92 -13.74 7.42
N GLY A 287 18.42 -13.19 6.30
CA GLY A 287 17.19 -12.38 6.28
C GLY A 287 17.37 -10.88 6.06
N LYS A 288 18.59 -10.37 5.81
CA LYS A 288 18.86 -8.94 5.53
C LYS A 288 17.93 -8.35 4.46
N THR A 289 17.87 -8.98 3.29
CA THR A 289 16.98 -8.58 2.18
C THR A 289 15.51 -8.85 2.49
N GLU A 290 15.21 -9.88 3.27
CA GLU A 290 13.83 -10.22 3.63
C GLU A 290 13.24 -9.18 4.58
N LEU A 291 14.03 -8.67 5.53
CA LEU A 291 13.63 -7.55 6.38
C LEU A 291 13.36 -6.29 5.56
N ALA A 292 14.22 -5.97 4.58
CA ALA A 292 13.98 -4.84 3.68
C ALA A 292 12.67 -4.98 2.89
N LYS A 293 12.35 -6.18 2.42
CA LYS A 293 11.09 -6.50 1.71
C LYS A 293 9.88 -6.40 2.64
N ALA A 294 9.98 -6.94 3.86
CA ALA A 294 8.94 -6.87 4.87
C ALA A 294 8.64 -5.41 5.27
N LEU A 295 9.67 -4.58 5.42
CA LEU A 295 9.52 -3.15 5.67
C LEU A 295 8.85 -2.44 4.50
N ALA A 296 9.20 -2.78 3.24
CA ALA A 296 8.56 -2.19 2.07
C ALA A 296 7.06 -2.55 2.00
N ASP A 297 6.73 -3.83 2.17
CA ASP A 297 5.34 -4.31 2.15
C ASP A 297 4.50 -3.76 3.30
N TYR A 298 5.08 -3.61 4.50
CA TYR A 298 4.30 -3.18 5.66
C TYR A 298 4.17 -1.65 5.79
N LEU A 299 5.26 -0.91 5.57
CA LEU A 299 5.24 0.56 5.75
C LEU A 299 4.70 1.28 4.51
N PHE A 300 4.93 0.71 3.32
CA PHE A 300 4.54 1.33 2.05
C PHE A 300 3.48 0.51 1.29
N ASP A 301 2.91 -0.52 1.93
CA ASP A 301 1.80 -1.35 1.46
C ASP A 301 2.07 -2.12 0.15
N ASP A 302 3.32 -2.15 -0.31
CA ASP A 302 3.73 -2.80 -1.57
C ASP A 302 5.23 -3.17 -1.54
N GLU A 303 5.55 -4.46 -1.67
CA GLU A 303 6.93 -4.95 -1.76
C GLU A 303 7.69 -4.35 -2.96
N ASN A 304 7.01 -3.97 -4.04
CA ASN A 304 7.63 -3.33 -5.21
C ASN A 304 8.06 -1.88 -4.94
N ARG A 305 7.82 -1.36 -3.73
CA ARG A 305 8.42 -0.13 -3.22
C ARG A 305 9.85 -0.35 -2.72
N LEU A 306 10.43 -1.53 -2.90
CA LEU A 306 11.85 -1.79 -2.70
C LEU A 306 12.66 -1.54 -3.99
N THR A 307 13.53 -0.54 -3.97
CA THR A 307 14.55 -0.32 -5.01
C THR A 307 15.85 -0.98 -4.56
N ARG A 308 16.24 -2.09 -5.20
CA ARG A 308 17.50 -2.77 -4.92
C ARG A 308 18.58 -2.35 -5.92
N ILE A 309 19.75 -1.99 -5.42
CA ILE A 309 20.92 -1.59 -6.20
C ILE A 309 22.13 -2.39 -5.72
N ASP A 310 22.74 -3.17 -6.62
CA ASP A 310 23.92 -3.98 -6.33
C ASP A 310 25.19 -3.13 -6.46
N MET A 311 25.90 -2.91 -5.36
CA MET A 311 27.11 -2.07 -5.36
C MET A 311 28.31 -2.73 -6.02
N SER A 312 28.25 -4.03 -6.32
CA SER A 312 29.25 -4.68 -7.17
C SER A 312 29.23 -4.14 -8.61
N GLU A 313 28.11 -3.59 -9.08
CA GLU A 313 28.03 -2.90 -10.38
C GLU A 313 28.59 -1.45 -10.36
N TYR A 314 28.92 -0.95 -9.15
CA TYR A 314 29.33 0.43 -8.92
C TYR A 314 30.79 0.57 -8.44
N GLN A 315 31.66 -0.37 -8.81
CA GLN A 315 33.07 -0.39 -8.41
C GLN A 315 33.93 0.67 -9.13
N GLU A 316 33.52 1.11 -10.31
CA GLU A 316 34.30 2.02 -11.16
C GLU A 316 33.77 3.46 -11.12
N LYS A 317 34.64 4.45 -11.28
CA LYS A 317 34.23 5.86 -11.25
C LYS A 317 33.12 6.22 -12.27
N PHE A 318 33.16 5.68 -13.48
CA PHE A 318 32.13 5.94 -14.50
C PHE A 318 30.77 5.33 -14.12
N SER A 319 30.76 4.21 -13.40
CA SER A 319 29.51 3.56 -12.99
C SER A 319 28.68 4.42 -12.03
N VAL A 320 29.34 5.29 -11.24
CA VAL A 320 28.69 6.23 -10.30
C VAL A 320 27.75 7.19 -11.02
N THR A 321 28.06 7.61 -12.25
CA THR A 321 27.18 8.49 -13.01
C THR A 321 25.89 7.78 -13.42
N ARG A 322 25.85 6.45 -13.51
CA ARG A 322 24.59 5.72 -13.75
C ARG A 322 23.63 5.80 -12.55
N LEU A 323 24.15 6.02 -11.34
CA LEU A 323 23.33 6.13 -10.13
C LEU A 323 22.52 7.43 -10.13
N ILE A 324 23.15 8.54 -10.54
CA ILE A 324 22.58 9.90 -10.48
C ILE A 324 22.20 10.48 -11.85
N GLY A 325 22.61 9.84 -12.95
CA GLY A 325 22.42 10.29 -14.34
C GLY A 325 23.72 10.82 -14.95
N SER A 326 23.89 10.75 -16.27
CA SER A 326 25.09 11.27 -16.94
C SER A 326 25.05 12.80 -17.07
N PRO A 327 26.19 13.51 -16.95
CA PRO A 327 26.25 14.95 -17.18
C PRO A 327 26.09 15.32 -18.67
N PRO A 328 25.72 16.58 -18.98
CA PRO A 328 25.60 17.07 -20.36
C PRO A 328 26.83 16.76 -21.22
N GLY A 329 26.63 16.09 -22.36
CA GLY A 329 27.69 15.77 -23.32
C GLY A 329 28.28 14.36 -23.22
N TYR A 330 27.80 13.51 -22.31
CA TYR A 330 28.17 12.09 -22.21
C TYR A 330 27.12 11.15 -22.83
N VAL A 331 27.54 9.96 -23.27
CA VAL A 331 26.63 8.90 -23.73
C VAL A 331 25.69 8.52 -22.57
N GLY A 332 24.39 8.44 -22.84
CA GLY A 332 23.36 8.23 -21.81
C GLY A 332 22.91 9.52 -21.10
N TYR A 333 23.24 10.72 -21.61
CA TYR A 333 22.74 11.98 -21.06
C TYR A 333 21.22 12.04 -20.96
N ASP A 334 20.49 11.44 -21.91
CA ASP A 334 19.03 11.43 -21.88
C ASP A 334 18.47 10.42 -20.85
N GLU A 335 19.27 9.44 -20.41
CA GLU A 335 18.90 8.48 -19.37
C GLU A 335 19.01 9.15 -17.99
N GLY A 336 17.96 9.03 -17.16
CA GLY A 336 17.99 9.47 -15.77
C GLY A 336 18.83 8.52 -14.90
N GLY A 337 19.20 8.96 -13.70
CA GLY A 337 19.93 8.10 -12.77
C GLY A 337 19.04 6.99 -12.22
N GLN A 338 19.61 5.79 -12.04
CA GLN A 338 18.86 4.66 -11.51
C GLN A 338 18.28 4.95 -10.11
N LEU A 339 19.04 5.63 -9.25
CA LEU A 339 18.57 6.00 -7.91
C LEU A 339 17.64 7.22 -7.96
N THR A 340 18.02 8.26 -8.71
CA THR A 340 17.27 9.52 -8.75
C THR A 340 15.90 9.35 -9.40
N GLU A 341 15.78 8.61 -10.49
CA GLU A 341 14.47 8.33 -11.12
C GLU A 341 13.64 7.37 -10.28
N ALA A 342 14.24 6.34 -9.68
CA ALA A 342 13.49 5.40 -8.83
C ALA A 342 12.80 6.12 -7.66
N ILE A 343 13.49 7.05 -6.99
CA ILE A 343 12.94 7.81 -5.87
C ILE A 343 12.01 8.92 -6.34
N ARG A 344 12.29 9.55 -7.47
CA ARG A 344 11.38 10.53 -8.06
C ARG A 344 10.02 9.91 -8.41
N HIS A 345 10.01 8.68 -8.92
CA HIS A 345 8.77 7.94 -9.16
C HIS A 345 8.18 7.35 -7.87
N LYS A 346 9.01 6.89 -6.93
CA LYS A 346 8.55 6.24 -5.69
C LYS A 346 9.16 6.92 -4.45
N PRO A 347 8.67 8.11 -4.06
CA PRO A 347 9.23 8.87 -2.94
C PRO A 347 9.03 8.18 -1.59
N TYR A 348 7.96 7.39 -1.45
CA TYR A 348 7.70 6.49 -0.32
C TYR A 348 8.23 5.09 -0.69
N SER A 349 9.44 4.77 -0.27
CA SER A 349 10.12 3.53 -0.67
C SER A 349 11.25 3.11 0.26
N VAL A 350 11.66 1.85 0.13
CA VAL A 350 12.92 1.33 0.70
C VAL A 350 13.97 1.31 -0.40
N VAL A 351 15.15 1.86 -0.15
CA VAL A 351 16.32 1.71 -1.02
C VAL A 351 17.30 0.76 -0.37
N LEU A 352 17.62 -0.34 -1.06
CA LEU A 352 18.55 -1.35 -0.60
C LEU A 352 19.82 -1.33 -1.43
N PHE A 353 20.92 -0.87 -0.83
CA PHE A 353 22.27 -0.94 -1.38
C PHE A 353 22.93 -2.24 -0.93
N ASP A 354 23.05 -3.21 -1.83
CA ASP A 354 23.63 -4.52 -1.51
C ASP A 354 25.15 -4.49 -1.64
N GLU A 355 25.87 -5.11 -0.69
CA GLU A 355 27.35 -5.20 -0.68
C GLU A 355 28.05 -3.83 -0.71
N ILE A 356 27.65 -2.91 0.17
CA ILE A 356 28.13 -1.51 0.18
C ILE A 356 29.65 -1.36 0.23
N GLU A 357 30.36 -2.33 0.81
CA GLU A 357 31.83 -2.35 0.85
C GLU A 357 32.49 -2.45 -0.53
N LYS A 358 31.75 -2.86 -1.57
CA LYS A 358 32.25 -2.95 -2.95
C LYS A 358 32.11 -1.64 -3.71
N ALA A 359 31.32 -0.69 -3.21
CA ALA A 359 31.06 0.56 -3.91
C ALA A 359 32.33 1.40 -4.09
N HIS A 360 32.42 2.12 -5.21
CA HIS A 360 33.46 3.12 -5.40
C HIS A 360 33.34 4.25 -4.35
N PRO A 361 34.45 4.84 -3.86
CA PRO A 361 34.42 5.92 -2.86
C PRO A 361 33.51 7.11 -3.19
N ASP A 362 33.34 7.43 -4.47
CA ASP A 362 32.46 8.52 -4.94
C ASP A 362 30.97 8.22 -4.70
N VAL A 363 30.55 6.95 -4.61
CA VAL A 363 29.17 6.58 -4.22
C VAL A 363 28.87 7.06 -2.81
N PHE A 364 29.80 6.90 -1.87
CA PHE A 364 29.62 7.36 -0.50
C PHE A 364 29.45 8.88 -0.41
N ASN A 365 30.11 9.65 -1.29
CA ASN A 365 29.94 11.11 -1.34
C ASN A 365 28.52 11.49 -1.79
N VAL A 366 27.96 10.75 -2.75
CA VAL A 366 26.56 10.90 -3.19
C VAL A 366 25.61 10.56 -2.05
N LEU A 367 25.86 9.45 -1.35
CA LEU A 367 25.02 9.00 -0.25
C LEU A 367 25.09 9.92 0.98
N LEU A 368 26.22 10.57 1.26
CA LEU A 368 26.32 11.57 2.34
C LEU A 368 25.30 12.70 2.15
N GLN A 369 25.11 13.18 0.91
CA GLN A 369 24.12 14.21 0.62
C GLN A 369 22.69 13.73 0.94
N VAL A 370 22.39 12.47 0.61
CA VAL A 370 21.11 11.84 0.93
C VAL A 370 20.91 11.70 2.43
N LEU A 371 21.94 11.27 3.17
CA LEU A 371 21.86 11.01 4.61
C LEU A 371 21.79 12.29 5.47
N ASP A 372 22.40 13.39 5.00
CA ASP A 372 22.43 14.67 5.71
C ASP A 372 21.22 15.56 5.38
N ASP A 373 20.92 15.75 4.10
CA ASP A 373 19.92 16.71 3.64
C ASP A 373 18.61 16.07 3.14
N GLY A 374 18.55 14.73 3.10
CA GLY A 374 17.41 13.98 2.56
C GLY A 374 17.08 14.38 1.14
N ARG A 375 18.09 14.84 0.38
CA ARG A 375 17.95 15.34 -0.98
C ARG A 375 19.15 14.94 -1.80
N LEU A 376 18.93 14.73 -3.09
CA LEU A 376 19.98 14.47 -4.05
C LEU A 376 19.73 15.28 -5.31
N THR A 377 20.76 15.99 -5.77
CA THR A 377 20.68 16.72 -7.03
C THR A 377 21.25 15.85 -8.13
N ASP A 378 20.45 15.58 -9.17
CA ASP A 378 20.92 14.84 -10.34
C ASP A 378 21.88 15.69 -11.19
N ASN A 379 22.54 15.06 -12.16
CA ASN A 379 23.46 15.77 -13.06
C ASN A 379 22.77 16.70 -14.08
N LYS A 380 21.43 16.78 -14.05
CA LYS A 380 20.60 17.72 -14.81
C LYS A 380 20.13 18.91 -13.94
N GLY A 381 20.52 18.96 -12.67
CA GLY A 381 20.16 20.00 -11.71
C GLY A 381 18.80 19.82 -11.05
N ARG A 382 18.14 18.67 -11.22
CA ARG A 382 16.86 18.36 -10.57
C ARG A 382 17.11 17.83 -9.17
N VAL A 383 16.36 18.34 -8.19
CA VAL A 383 16.46 17.92 -6.80
C VAL A 383 15.42 16.82 -6.52
N VAL A 384 15.89 15.67 -6.06
CA VAL A 384 15.07 14.52 -5.67
C VAL A 384 14.97 14.46 -4.14
N ASN A 385 13.79 14.19 -3.61
CA ASN A 385 13.50 14.17 -2.16
C ASN A 385 13.52 12.73 -1.60
N PHE A 386 14.33 12.51 -0.57
CA PHE A 386 14.53 11.22 0.11
C PHE A 386 13.95 11.20 1.53
N LYS A 387 13.30 12.27 1.99
CA LYS A 387 12.75 12.35 3.37
C LYS A 387 11.76 11.24 3.71
N ASN A 388 11.05 10.71 2.70
CA ASN A 388 10.08 9.63 2.84
C ASN A 388 10.66 8.24 2.50
N THR A 389 11.98 8.12 2.43
CA THR A 389 12.66 6.87 2.07
C THR A 389 13.35 6.21 3.26
N LEU A 390 13.41 4.89 3.24
CA LEU A 390 14.22 4.09 4.16
C LEU A 390 15.49 3.65 3.45
N ILE A 391 16.66 3.99 3.99
CA ILE A 391 17.96 3.65 3.37
C ILE A 391 18.55 2.45 4.10
N ILE A 392 18.65 1.32 3.41
CA ILE A 392 19.26 0.10 3.93
C ILE A 392 20.48 -0.23 3.10
N MET A 393 21.60 -0.47 3.77
CA MET A 393 22.82 -1.00 3.16
C MET A 393 23.08 -2.38 3.73
N THR A 394 23.48 -3.33 2.91
CA THR A 394 23.98 -4.62 3.40
C THR A 394 25.49 -4.65 3.28
N SER A 395 26.13 -5.35 4.20
CA SER A 395 27.54 -5.69 4.09
C SER A 395 27.80 -7.11 4.56
N ASN A 396 28.75 -7.77 3.89
CA ASN A 396 29.24 -9.09 4.29
C ASN A 396 30.57 -8.98 5.06
N ILE A 397 31.03 -7.77 5.40
CA ILE A 397 32.20 -7.55 6.27
C ILE A 397 31.99 -8.23 7.62
N GLY A 398 33.02 -8.90 8.12
CA GLY A 398 33.00 -9.57 9.42
C GLY A 398 32.17 -10.86 9.48
N SER A 399 31.60 -11.31 8.35
CA SER A 399 30.77 -12.52 8.28
C SER A 399 31.45 -13.80 8.78
N ASN A 400 32.73 -14.02 8.41
CA ASN A 400 33.50 -15.16 8.91
C ASN A 400 33.70 -15.11 10.43
N LEU A 401 34.01 -13.92 10.95
CA LEU A 401 34.21 -13.70 12.39
C LEU A 401 32.92 -13.94 13.17
N ILE A 402 31.78 -13.42 12.66
CA ILE A 402 30.46 -13.66 13.25
C ILE A 402 30.20 -15.17 13.31
N ARG A 403 30.49 -15.93 12.25
CA ARG A 403 30.30 -17.38 12.27
C ARG A 403 31.19 -18.06 13.31
N GLU A 404 32.50 -17.78 13.30
CA GLU A 404 33.49 -18.41 14.18
C GLU A 404 33.19 -18.14 15.67
N GLN A 405 32.84 -16.90 16.03
CA GLN A 405 32.52 -16.57 17.42
C GLN A 405 31.22 -17.26 17.89
N PHE A 406 30.27 -17.48 16.99
CA PHE A 406 28.98 -18.08 17.33
C PHE A 406 29.01 -19.61 17.37
N GLU A 407 30.00 -20.27 16.75
CA GLU A 407 30.22 -21.72 16.91
C GLU A 407 30.54 -22.11 18.37
N HIS A 408 31.11 -21.18 19.15
CA HIS A 408 31.44 -21.37 20.56
C HIS A 408 30.41 -20.76 21.53
N LEU A 409 29.24 -20.38 21.00
CA LEU A 409 28.18 -19.73 21.77
C LEU A 409 27.43 -20.76 22.63
N THR A 410 27.24 -20.40 23.89
CA THR A 410 26.46 -21.13 24.90
C THR A 410 25.49 -20.15 25.55
N ALA A 411 24.46 -20.65 26.21
CA ALA A 411 23.50 -19.79 26.91
C ALA A 411 24.15 -18.89 27.98
N GLN A 412 25.29 -19.30 28.55
CA GLN A 412 25.99 -18.59 29.63
C GLN A 412 26.94 -17.50 29.14
N ASN A 413 27.49 -17.61 27.93
CA ASN A 413 28.43 -16.62 27.37
C ASN A 413 27.82 -15.79 26.23
N ARG A 414 26.54 -15.99 25.90
CA ARG A 414 25.87 -15.35 24.75
C ARG A 414 26.05 -13.83 24.73
N GLU A 415 25.76 -13.15 25.84
CA GLU A 415 25.84 -11.68 25.90
C GLU A 415 27.27 -11.17 25.69
N ALA A 416 28.24 -11.76 26.39
CA ALA A 416 29.65 -11.38 26.26
C ALA A 416 30.22 -11.66 24.85
N VAL A 417 29.84 -12.78 24.23
CA VAL A 417 30.24 -13.13 22.86
C VAL A 417 29.60 -12.17 21.85
N MET A 418 28.31 -11.87 22.00
CA MET A 418 27.60 -10.92 21.14
C MET A 418 28.27 -9.54 21.16
N GLU A 419 28.53 -9.00 22.36
CA GLU A 419 29.13 -7.67 22.51
C GLU A 419 30.54 -7.61 21.91
N LYS A 420 31.40 -8.57 22.26
CA LYS A 420 32.75 -8.65 21.72
C LYS A 420 32.77 -8.82 20.19
N THR A 421 31.85 -9.63 19.66
CA THR A 421 31.73 -9.82 18.20
C THR A 421 31.29 -8.52 17.54
N ARG A 422 30.29 -7.83 18.10
CA ARG A 422 29.81 -6.53 17.61
C ARG A 422 30.94 -5.50 17.57
N GLU A 423 31.70 -5.35 18.64
CA GLU A 423 32.86 -4.44 18.70
C GLU A 423 33.88 -4.75 17.60
N THR A 424 34.25 -6.02 17.46
CA THR A 424 35.27 -6.45 16.49
C THR A 424 34.80 -6.27 15.04
N VAL A 425 33.54 -6.60 14.74
CA VAL A 425 32.94 -6.38 13.41
C VAL A 425 32.88 -4.89 13.11
N PHE A 426 32.55 -4.05 14.09
CA PHE A 426 32.50 -2.62 13.90
C PHE A 426 33.89 -2.01 13.63
N GLU A 427 34.94 -2.51 14.29
CA GLU A 427 36.32 -2.13 13.98
C GLU A 427 36.70 -2.49 12.54
N LEU A 428 36.34 -3.68 12.06
CA LEU A 428 36.55 -4.08 10.66
C LEU A 428 35.80 -3.18 9.67
N LEU A 429 34.57 -2.79 10.02
CA LEU A 429 33.78 -1.87 9.20
C LEU A 429 34.46 -0.50 9.10
N LYS A 430 34.97 0.04 10.21
CA LYS A 430 35.70 1.32 10.24
C LYS A 430 36.99 1.33 9.42
N GLN A 431 37.60 0.17 9.19
CA GLN A 431 38.77 0.05 8.31
C GLN A 431 38.39 0.15 6.83
N SER A 432 37.16 -0.24 6.48
CA SER A 432 36.69 -0.29 5.09
C SER A 432 35.87 0.94 4.70
N ILE A 433 35.13 1.51 5.65
CA ILE A 433 34.23 2.65 5.45
C ILE A 433 34.68 3.82 6.33
N ARG A 434 34.70 5.02 5.75
CA ARG A 434 35.16 6.24 6.43
C ARG A 434 34.26 6.58 7.63
N PRO A 435 34.80 7.00 8.79
CA PRO A 435 34.02 7.37 9.97
C PRO A 435 32.97 8.46 9.71
N GLU A 436 33.26 9.41 8.81
CA GLU A 436 32.30 10.44 8.40
C GLU A 436 30.98 9.85 7.92
N PHE A 437 31.04 8.80 7.08
CA PHE A 437 29.85 8.12 6.58
C PHE A 437 29.12 7.35 7.68
N LEU A 438 29.87 6.61 8.51
CA LEU A 438 29.29 5.82 9.61
C LEU A 438 28.56 6.69 10.63
N ASN A 439 29.05 7.90 10.88
CA ASN A 439 28.42 8.87 11.78
C ASN A 439 27.11 9.46 11.24
N ARG A 440 26.77 9.21 9.96
CA ARG A 440 25.48 9.61 9.35
C ARG A 440 24.47 8.47 9.26
N ILE A 441 24.85 7.27 9.70
CA ILE A 441 23.96 6.12 9.78
C ILE A 441 23.27 6.16 11.13
N ASP A 442 21.96 5.89 11.16
CA ASP A 442 21.20 5.88 12.41
C ASP A 442 21.50 4.65 13.25
N GLU A 443 21.59 3.47 12.63
CA GLU A 443 21.91 2.22 13.34
C GLU A 443 22.79 1.27 12.52
N LEU A 444 23.75 0.63 13.19
CA LEU A 444 24.55 -0.48 12.65
C LEU A 444 24.03 -1.78 13.24
N ILE A 445 23.51 -2.65 12.39
CA ILE A 445 22.73 -3.81 12.83
C ILE A 445 23.45 -5.09 12.44
N MET A 446 23.84 -5.88 13.43
CA MET A 446 24.47 -7.18 13.25
C MET A 446 23.41 -8.28 13.20
N PHE A 447 23.33 -8.99 12.07
CA PHE A 447 22.51 -10.18 11.91
C PHE A 447 23.23 -11.39 12.47
N THR A 448 22.49 -12.20 13.21
CA THR A 448 23.02 -13.39 13.88
C THR A 448 22.79 -14.66 13.05
N PRO A 449 23.69 -15.67 13.13
CA PRO A 449 23.47 -16.95 12.49
C PRO A 449 22.15 -17.60 12.93
N LEU A 450 21.44 -18.19 11.97
CA LEU A 450 20.15 -18.85 12.24
C LEU A 450 20.35 -20.18 12.98
N ASN A 451 19.54 -20.41 14.01
CA ASN A 451 19.53 -21.66 14.74
C ASN A 451 18.59 -22.71 14.08
N PRO A 452 18.71 -24.01 14.42
CA PRO A 452 17.88 -25.06 13.82
C PRO A 452 16.37 -24.84 13.93
N ALA A 453 15.89 -24.27 15.05
CA ALA A 453 14.47 -23.99 15.24
C ALA A 453 13.99 -22.85 14.33
N GLU A 454 14.80 -21.81 14.15
CA GLU A 454 14.52 -20.71 13.21
C GLU A 454 14.49 -21.23 11.76
N ILE A 455 15.42 -22.09 11.38
CA ILE A 455 15.44 -22.72 10.04
C ILE A 455 14.16 -23.52 9.81
N ARG A 456 13.72 -24.30 10.79
CA ARG A 456 12.45 -25.05 10.74
C ARG A 456 11.26 -24.11 10.53
N GLN A 457 11.20 -22.99 11.26
CA GLN A 457 10.14 -21.99 11.09
C GLN A 457 10.17 -21.35 9.69
N ILE A 458 11.35 -21.08 9.13
CA ILE A 458 11.48 -20.57 7.76
C ILE A 458 10.93 -21.58 6.74
N VAL A 459 11.20 -22.88 6.91
CA VAL A 459 10.63 -23.94 6.07
C VAL A 459 9.11 -23.95 6.17
N GLN A 460 8.55 -23.89 7.38
CA GLN A 460 7.10 -23.84 7.60
C GLN A 460 6.47 -22.62 6.90
N LEU A 461 7.09 -21.46 6.98
CA LEU A 461 6.62 -20.23 6.34
C LEU A 461 6.59 -20.36 4.79
N GLN A 462 7.64 -20.93 4.19
CA GLN A 462 7.69 -21.20 2.75
C GLN A 462 6.64 -22.24 2.33
N LEU A 463 6.42 -23.27 3.14
CA LEU A 463 5.39 -24.29 2.90
C LEU A 463 3.97 -23.72 3.03
N GLY A 464 3.73 -22.80 3.97
CA GLY A 464 2.45 -22.09 4.09
C GLY A 464 2.13 -21.28 2.83
N THR A 465 3.14 -20.64 2.24
CA THR A 465 2.99 -19.90 0.96
C THR A 465 2.63 -20.83 -0.21
N LEU A 466 3.17 -22.06 -0.21
CA LEU A 466 2.80 -23.09 -1.17
C LEU A 466 1.38 -23.61 -0.93
N SER A 467 1.03 -23.88 0.33
CA SER A 467 -0.29 -24.35 0.72
C SER A 467 -1.38 -23.35 0.34
N GLY A 468 -1.15 -22.05 0.51
CA GLY A 468 -2.09 -21.01 0.09
C GLY A 468 -2.37 -21.00 -1.41
N ARG A 469 -1.33 -21.24 -2.23
CA ARG A 469 -1.48 -21.37 -3.69
C ARG A 469 -2.31 -22.59 -4.08
N LEU A 470 -2.01 -23.75 -3.51
CA LEU A 470 -2.76 -24.98 -3.76
C LEU A 470 -4.21 -24.88 -3.27
N HIS A 471 -4.45 -24.17 -2.16
CA HIS A 471 -5.80 -23.95 -1.65
C HIS A 471 -6.66 -23.13 -2.62
N GLY A 472 -6.08 -22.16 -3.33
CA GLY A 472 -6.75 -21.43 -4.42
C GLY A 472 -7.24 -22.34 -5.56
N ASP A 473 -6.53 -23.44 -5.80
CA ASP A 473 -6.91 -24.48 -6.77
C ASP A 473 -7.81 -25.58 -6.13
N GLY A 474 -8.24 -25.38 -4.88
CA GLY A 474 -9.11 -26.30 -4.16
C GLY A 474 -8.41 -27.52 -3.54
N VAL A 475 -7.09 -27.48 -3.38
CA VAL A 475 -6.28 -28.62 -2.89
C VAL A 475 -5.60 -28.26 -1.57
N LYS A 476 -5.65 -29.17 -0.60
CA LYS A 476 -5.01 -28.99 0.71
C LYS A 476 -3.64 -29.67 0.72
N LEU A 477 -2.64 -29.00 1.28
CA LEU A 477 -1.31 -29.57 1.51
C LEU A 477 -1.09 -29.78 3.01
N GLU A 478 -0.83 -31.01 3.44
CA GLU A 478 -0.46 -31.37 4.80
C GLU A 478 0.95 -31.95 4.84
N VAL A 479 1.87 -31.27 5.53
CA VAL A 479 3.27 -31.67 5.63
C VAL A 479 3.57 -32.14 7.04
N SER A 480 4.07 -33.36 7.19
CA SER A 480 4.45 -33.91 8.50
C SER A 480 5.65 -33.18 9.10
N GLU A 481 5.73 -33.13 10.43
CA GLU A 481 6.85 -32.51 11.15
C GLU A 481 8.21 -33.11 10.73
N LYS A 482 8.27 -34.43 10.47
CA LYS A 482 9.50 -35.10 9.99
C LYS A 482 9.92 -34.62 8.59
N ALA A 483 8.96 -34.33 7.71
CA ALA A 483 9.25 -33.77 6.39
C ALA A 483 9.76 -32.33 6.49
N ILE A 484 9.24 -31.55 7.44
CA ILE A 484 9.73 -30.19 7.73
C ILE A 484 11.17 -30.26 8.23
N ASP A 485 11.47 -31.13 9.20
CA ASP A 485 12.82 -31.30 9.74
C ASP A 485 13.81 -31.75 8.65
N TRP A 486 13.40 -32.70 7.82
CA TRP A 486 14.21 -33.16 6.69
C TRP A 486 14.51 -32.04 5.68
N LEU A 487 13.51 -31.20 5.36
CA LEU A 487 13.69 -30.04 4.49
C LEU A 487 14.57 -28.95 5.12
N ALA A 488 14.50 -28.78 6.45
CA ALA A 488 15.34 -27.86 7.19
C ALA A 488 16.81 -28.29 7.13
N GLU A 489 17.09 -29.57 7.35
CA GLU A 489 18.44 -30.15 7.23
C GLU A 489 18.96 -30.08 5.79
N ALA A 490 18.17 -30.46 4.79
CA ALA A 490 18.56 -30.44 3.38
C ALA A 490 18.72 -29.02 2.81
N GLY A 491 18.03 -28.04 3.41
CA GLY A 491 17.99 -26.64 2.96
C GLY A 491 18.98 -25.71 3.68
N PHE A 492 19.59 -26.16 4.77
CA PHE A 492 20.53 -25.34 5.55
C PHE A 492 21.97 -25.49 5.06
N ASP A 493 22.65 -24.36 4.93
CA ASP A 493 24.08 -24.30 4.61
C ASP A 493 24.78 -23.31 5.56
N PRO A 494 25.84 -23.70 6.28
CA PRO A 494 26.56 -22.80 7.19
C PRO A 494 27.19 -21.56 6.54
N GLN A 495 27.44 -21.59 5.22
CA GLN A 495 27.98 -20.46 4.46
C GLN A 495 26.85 -19.59 3.86
N PHE A 496 25.77 -20.21 3.40
CA PHE A 496 24.69 -19.53 2.67
C PHE A 496 23.38 -19.32 3.48
N GLY A 497 23.36 -19.72 4.75
CA GLY A 497 22.21 -19.56 5.64
C GLY A 497 20.96 -20.27 5.11
N ALA A 498 19.82 -19.57 5.15
CA ALA A 498 18.53 -20.07 4.65
C ALA A 498 18.37 -19.97 3.12
N ARG A 499 19.35 -19.42 2.39
CA ARG A 499 19.25 -19.21 0.93
C ARG A 499 18.96 -20.49 0.13
N PRO A 500 19.50 -21.68 0.47
CA PRO A 500 19.21 -22.91 -0.26
C PRO A 500 17.82 -23.50 0.01
N ILE A 501 17.12 -23.10 1.08
CA ILE A 501 15.82 -23.68 1.49
C ILE A 501 14.81 -23.67 0.35
N LYS A 502 14.65 -22.52 -0.33
CA LYS A 502 13.71 -22.40 -1.45
C LYS A 502 14.04 -23.39 -2.57
N ARG A 503 15.33 -23.61 -2.84
CA ARG A 503 15.82 -24.56 -3.85
C ARG A 503 15.62 -26.00 -3.39
N ALA A 504 15.82 -26.30 -2.10
CA ALA A 504 15.55 -27.61 -1.52
C ALA A 504 14.06 -27.96 -1.62
N ILE A 505 13.15 -27.04 -1.24
CA ILE A 505 11.70 -27.21 -1.42
C ILE A 505 11.37 -27.40 -2.90
N GLN A 506 11.92 -26.58 -3.80
CA GLN A 506 11.67 -26.75 -5.22
C GLN A 506 12.11 -28.12 -5.75
N ARG A 507 13.31 -28.55 -5.40
CA ARG A 507 13.90 -29.80 -5.91
C ARG A 507 13.22 -31.04 -5.34
N HIS A 508 12.97 -31.06 -4.03
CA HIS A 508 12.52 -32.26 -3.32
C HIS A 508 11.01 -32.32 -3.13
N LEU A 509 10.33 -31.17 -3.13
CA LEU A 509 8.87 -31.11 -3.00
C LEU A 509 8.20 -30.79 -4.34
N LEU A 510 8.45 -29.62 -4.92
CA LEU A 510 7.68 -29.15 -6.09
C LEU A 510 7.92 -29.98 -7.36
N ASN A 511 9.15 -30.39 -7.61
CA ASN A 511 9.46 -31.19 -8.80
C ASN A 511 8.83 -32.59 -8.73
N GLU A 512 8.81 -33.21 -7.56
CA GLU A 512 8.18 -34.53 -7.39
C GLU A 512 6.66 -34.41 -7.38
N LEU A 513 6.13 -33.38 -6.72
CA LEU A 513 4.70 -33.08 -6.77
C LEU A 513 4.24 -32.84 -8.21
N SER A 514 4.91 -31.96 -8.96
CA SER A 514 4.51 -31.65 -10.34
C SER A 514 4.49 -32.88 -11.27
N LYS A 515 5.43 -33.82 -11.12
CA LYS A 515 5.40 -35.10 -11.83
C LYS A 515 4.16 -35.93 -11.46
N ALA A 516 3.83 -36.00 -10.18
CA ALA A 516 2.65 -36.73 -9.70
C ALA A 516 1.33 -36.10 -10.21
N LEU A 517 1.26 -34.76 -10.26
CA LEU A 517 0.06 -34.02 -10.70
C LEU A 517 -0.17 -34.10 -12.21
N ILE A 518 0.88 -34.15 -13.02
CA ILE A 518 0.73 -34.30 -14.49
C ILE A 518 0.20 -35.70 -14.84
N GLY A 519 0.55 -36.72 -14.04
CA GLY A 519 0.09 -38.09 -14.24
C GLY A 519 -1.34 -38.37 -13.79
N THR A 520 -1.90 -37.55 -12.91
CA THR A 520 -3.22 -37.75 -12.30
C THR A 520 -3.93 -36.42 -12.11
N PRO A 521 -5.09 -36.15 -12.74
CA PRO A 521 -5.81 -34.89 -12.56
C PRO A 521 -6.25 -34.74 -11.11
N LEU A 522 -5.87 -33.63 -10.47
CA LEU A 522 -6.35 -33.28 -9.14
C LEU A 522 -7.81 -32.84 -9.19
N HIS A 523 -8.56 -33.19 -8.15
CA HIS A 523 -9.92 -32.73 -7.94
C HIS A 523 -10.00 -31.79 -6.74
N THR A 524 -10.89 -30.81 -6.83
CA THR A 524 -11.23 -29.92 -5.71
C THR A 524 -11.68 -30.74 -4.50
N GLY A 525 -11.03 -30.53 -3.35
CA GLY A 525 -11.28 -31.25 -2.10
C GLY A 525 -10.16 -32.20 -1.67
N GLN A 526 -9.25 -32.56 -2.58
CA GLN A 526 -8.17 -33.51 -2.27
C GLN A 526 -7.13 -32.97 -1.29
N VAL A 527 -6.55 -33.88 -0.51
CA VAL A 527 -5.48 -33.60 0.46
C VAL A 527 -4.19 -34.30 0.02
N ILE A 528 -3.12 -33.53 -0.15
CA ILE A 528 -1.77 -34.03 -0.40
C ILE A 528 -1.04 -34.14 0.94
N TYR A 529 -0.74 -35.36 1.35
CA TYR A 529 0.09 -35.66 2.51
C TYR A 529 1.56 -35.79 2.10
N VAL A 530 2.44 -35.08 2.79
CA VAL A 530 3.90 -35.12 2.57
C VAL A 530 4.60 -35.69 3.81
N GLU A 531 5.30 -36.80 3.61
CA GLU A 531 6.05 -37.50 4.66
C GLU A 531 7.53 -37.65 4.29
N ALA A 532 8.39 -37.74 5.31
CA ALA A 532 9.79 -38.08 5.11
C ALA A 532 9.96 -39.60 5.02
N GLY A 533 10.45 -40.07 3.87
CA GLY A 533 10.86 -41.46 3.62
C GLY A 533 12.37 -41.67 3.76
N ALA A 534 12.84 -42.88 3.41
CA ALA A 534 14.25 -43.26 3.57
C ALA A 534 15.21 -42.55 2.60
N GLU A 535 14.75 -42.18 1.40
CA GLU A 535 15.59 -41.54 0.35
C GLU A 535 15.12 -40.13 -0.03
N GLY A 536 14.09 -39.59 0.63
CA GLY A 536 13.52 -38.28 0.32
C GLY A 536 12.07 -38.14 0.77
N LEU A 537 11.37 -37.16 0.20
CA LEU A 537 9.96 -36.93 0.50
C LEU A 537 9.05 -37.90 -0.28
N SER A 538 8.05 -38.44 0.40
CA SER A 538 6.99 -39.26 -0.18
C SER A 538 5.64 -38.56 -0.11
N PHE A 539 4.81 -38.78 -1.12
CA PHE A 539 3.51 -38.12 -1.29
C PHE A 539 2.38 -39.13 -1.28
N ARG A 540 1.29 -38.81 -0.60
CA ARG A 540 0.04 -39.56 -0.66
C ARG A 540 -1.11 -38.59 -0.91
N ILE A 541 -1.84 -38.80 -2.01
CA ILE A 541 -3.04 -38.04 -2.33
C ILE A 541 -4.24 -38.82 -1.76
N ALA A 542 -5.06 -38.13 -0.97
CA ALA A 542 -6.32 -38.65 -0.45
C ALA A 542 -7.48 -37.81 -0.97
N ASP A 543 -8.60 -38.48 -1.25
CA ASP A 543 -9.88 -37.86 -1.59
C ASP A 543 -10.60 -37.30 -0.36
#